data_AF-A0A6B3H3I4-F1
#
_entry.id   AF-A0A6B3H3I4-F1
#
_cell.length_a   1.000
_cell.length_b   1.000
_cell.length_c   1.000
_cell.angle_alpha   90.00
_cell.angle_beta   90.00
_cell.angle_gamma   90.00
#
_symmetry.space_group_name_H-M   'P 1'
#
loop_
_entity.id
_entity.type
_entity.pdbx_description
1 polymer ?
#
loop_
_entity_poly.entity_id
_entity_poly.type
_entity_poly.pdbx_seq_one_letter_code
_entity_poly.pdbx_strand_id
1 'polypeptide(L)' 'LITAEHGKVHSDALGEVARGLEIVELACGITTQLKGELSTQVSNRVDVSSIRQSLGVVAGITPFNFPAMVPMWMFPLAIA' A
#
# COMPACT_ATOMS: atom_id res chain seq x y z
N LEU A 1 20.31 -9.42 6.65
CA LEU A 1 20.20 -9.46 5.18
C LEU A 1 20.51 -8.10 4.55
N ILE A 2 19.68 -7.07 4.79
CA ILE A 2 19.91 -5.72 4.22
C ILE A 2 21.34 -5.21 4.45
N THR A 3 21.84 -5.21 5.70
CA THR A 3 23.24 -4.81 5.99
C THR A 3 24.27 -5.69 5.29
N ALA A 4 24.02 -6.99 5.14
CA ALA A 4 24.97 -7.93 4.56
C ALA A 4 25.10 -7.77 3.03
N GLU A 5 24.02 -7.44 2.34
CA GLU A 5 23.99 -7.38 0.87
C GLU A 5 24.08 -5.95 0.33
N HIS A 6 23.37 -5.00 0.96
CA HIS A 6 23.41 -3.58 0.58
C HIS A 6 24.61 -2.85 1.21
N GLY A 7 25.09 -3.28 2.37
CA GLY A 7 26.21 -2.63 3.07
C GLY A 7 25.84 -1.41 3.90
N LYS A 8 24.55 -1.13 4.13
CA LYS A 8 24.14 -0.04 5.05
C LYS A 8 24.34 -0.45 6.50
N VAL A 9 24.70 0.53 7.35
CA VAL A 9 24.86 0.32 8.79
C VAL A 9 23.58 -0.24 9.40
N HIS A 10 23.71 -1.05 10.45
CA HIS A 10 22.57 -1.77 11.03
C HIS A 10 21.44 -0.83 11.49
N SER A 11 21.77 0.37 11.99
CA SER A 11 20.78 1.39 12.38
C SER A 11 19.92 1.83 11.20
N ASP A 12 20.51 2.03 10.03
CA ASP A 12 19.80 2.46 8.83
C ASP A 12 18.94 1.32 8.26
N ALA A 13 19.43 0.09 8.30
CA ALA A 13 18.65 -1.09 7.93
C ALA A 13 17.43 -1.28 8.85
N LEU A 14 17.59 -1.06 10.16
CA LEU A 14 16.50 -1.14 11.11
C LEU A 14 15.46 -0.03 10.87
N GLY A 15 15.93 1.19 10.60
CA GLY A 15 15.06 2.31 10.22
C GLY A 15 14.28 2.01 8.94
N GLU A 16 14.92 1.44 7.93
CA GLU A 16 14.26 1.03 6.69
C GLU A 16 13.13 0.01 6.94
N VAL A 17 13.40 -1.02 7.74
CA VAL A 17 12.38 -2.03 8.07
C VAL A 17 11.22 -1.40 8.84
N ALA A 18 11.51 -0.55 9.82
CA ALA A 18 10.49 0.16 10.58
C ALA A 18 9.56 0.99 9.68
N ARG A 19 10.13 1.75 8.73
CA ARG A 19 9.34 2.54 7.76
C ARG A 19 8.52 1.67 6.81
N GLY A 20 9.02 0.48 6.47
CA GLY A 20 8.23 -0.50 5.71
C GLY A 20 7.04 -1.05 6.51
N LEU A 21 7.24 -1.34 7.80
CA LEU A 21 6.18 -1.82 8.69
C LEU A 21 5.05 -0.79 8.87
N GLU A 22 5.37 0.51 8.89
CA GLU A 22 4.35 1.57 8.91
C GLU A 22 3.37 1.46 7.71
N ILE A 23 3.85 1.04 6.53
CA ILE A 23 2.97 0.84 5.36
C ILE A 23 2.13 -0.43 5.50
N VAL A 24 2.68 -1.48 6.10
CA VAL A 24 1.90 -2.69 6.42
C VAL A 24 0.79 -2.36 7.41
N GLU A 25 1.08 -1.53 8.41
CA GLU A 25 0.09 -1.03 9.37
C GLU A 25 -1.01 -0.21 8.68
N LEU A 26 -0.64 0.68 7.75
CA LEU A 26 -1.60 1.41 6.91
C LEU A 26 -2.48 0.45 6.09
N ALA A 27 -1.88 -0.61 5.50
CA ALA A 27 -2.61 -1.60 4.71
C ALA A 27 -3.62 -2.38 5.57
N CYS A 28 -3.30 -2.71 6.81
CA CYS A 28 -4.25 -3.32 7.76
C CYS A 28 -5.49 -2.43 8.01
N GLY A 29 -5.34 -1.11 7.88
CA GLY A 29 -6.41 -0.12 8.04
C GLY A 29 -7.16 0.26 6.76
N ILE A 30 -6.86 -0.33 5.60
CA ILE A 30 -7.25 0.20 4.28
C ILE A 30 -8.76 0.26 4.01
N THR A 31 -9.57 -0.45 4.79
CA THR A 31 -11.03 -0.54 4.63
C THR A 31 -11.72 0.82 4.55
N THR A 32 -11.24 1.81 5.31
CA THR A 32 -11.82 3.16 5.27
C THR A 32 -11.51 3.91 3.97
N GLN A 33 -10.35 3.65 3.38
CA GLN A 33 -9.87 4.22 2.12
C GLN A 33 -10.54 3.54 0.91
N LEU A 34 -10.98 2.29 1.07
CA LEU A 34 -11.71 1.54 0.03
C LEU A 34 -13.20 1.88 -0.05
N LYS A 35 -13.74 2.66 0.91
CA LYS A 35 -15.15 3.05 0.89
C LYS A 35 -15.49 3.78 -0.41
N GLY A 36 -16.52 3.27 -1.08
CA GLY A 36 -17.18 3.95 -2.18
C GLY A 36 -18.08 5.08 -1.68
N GLU A 37 -18.72 5.76 -2.61
CA GLU A 37 -19.64 6.85 -2.32
C GLU A 37 -21.06 6.47 -2.75
N LEU A 38 -22.06 6.99 -2.06
CA LEU A 38 -23.47 6.86 -2.41
C LEU A 38 -24.07 8.26 -2.49
N SER A 39 -24.66 8.59 -3.64
CA SER A 39 -25.45 9.79 -3.86
C SER A 39 -26.89 9.39 -4.10
N THR A 40 -27.76 9.73 -3.17
CA THR A 40 -29.20 9.45 -3.29
C THR A 40 -29.90 10.54 -4.07
N GLN A 41 -30.92 10.17 -4.85
CA GLN A 41 -31.82 11.11 -5.52
C GLN A 41 -31.11 12.10 -6.45
N VAL A 42 -30.09 11.61 -7.18
CA VAL A 42 -29.43 12.40 -8.25
C VAL A 42 -30.40 12.72 -9.40
N SER A 43 -31.47 11.93 -9.52
CA SER A 43 -32.65 12.22 -10.34
C SER A 43 -33.89 11.57 -9.71
N ASN A 44 -35.07 11.76 -10.31
CA ASN A 44 -36.32 11.21 -9.81
C ASN A 44 -36.25 9.68 -9.68
N ARG A 45 -36.20 9.17 -8.44
CA ARG A 45 -36.06 7.75 -8.10
C ARG A 45 -34.78 7.12 -8.64
N VAL A 46 -33.69 7.88 -8.68
CA VAL A 46 -32.38 7.40 -9.12
C VAL A 46 -31.33 7.71 -8.06
N ASP A 47 -30.67 6.65 -7.60
CA ASP A 47 -29.47 6.71 -6.76
C ASP A 47 -28.25 6.27 -7.57
N VAL A 48 -27.08 6.80 -7.22
CA VAL A 48 -25.81 6.43 -7.85
C VAL A 48 -24.81 6.06 -6.76
N SER A 49 -24.10 4.95 -6.96
CA SER A 49 -23.02 4.52 -6.07
C SER A 49 -21.73 4.28 -6.85
N SER A 50 -20.59 4.61 -6.24
CA SER A 50 -19.27 4.17 -6.68
C SER A 50 -18.74 3.08 -5.76
N ILE A 51 -17.94 2.18 -6.31
CA ILE A 51 -17.21 1.16 -5.53
C ILE A 51 -15.76 1.10 -6.04
N ARG A 52 -14.83 0.78 -5.14
CA ARG A 52 -13.44 0.49 -5.51
C ARG A 52 -13.28 -1.02 -5.59
N GLN A 53 -12.77 -1.50 -6.73
CA GLN A 53 -12.49 -2.92 -6.96
C GLN A 53 -11.03 -3.09 -7.39
N SER A 54 -10.46 -4.25 -7.07
CA SER A 54 -9.11 -4.62 -7.49
C SER A 54 -9.00 -4.72 -9.02
N LEU A 55 -7.85 -4.33 -9.57
CA LEU A 55 -7.58 -4.42 -11.01
C LEU A 55 -7.18 -5.83 -11.48
N GLY A 56 -6.76 -6.70 -10.56
CA GLY A 56 -6.20 -8.02 -10.88
C GLY A 56 -4.69 -8.05 -10.65
N VAL A 57 -3.94 -8.60 -11.61
CA VAL A 57 -2.48 -8.76 -11.47
C VAL A 57 -1.77 -7.41 -11.64
N VAL A 58 -0.86 -7.10 -10.72
CA VAL A 58 0.00 -5.91 -10.76
C VAL A 58 1.46 -6.32 -10.59
N ALA A 59 2.38 -5.51 -11.14
CA ALA A 59 3.82 -5.73 -11.06
C ALA A 59 4.52 -4.56 -10.36
N GLY A 60 5.46 -4.86 -9.47
CA GLY A 60 6.33 -3.89 -8.80
C GLY A 60 7.79 -4.12 -9.19
N ILE A 61 8.49 -3.06 -9.59
CA ILE A 61 9.93 -3.06 -9.87
C ILE A 61 10.56 -2.05 -8.94
N THR A 62 11.53 -2.48 -8.13
CA THR A 62 12.08 -1.68 -7.03
C THR A 62 13.59 -1.48 -7.18
N PRO A 63 14.13 -0.32 -6.77
CA PRO A 63 15.55 -0.02 -6.85
C PRO A 63 16.34 -0.77 -5.75
N PHE A 64 17.67 -0.80 -5.90
CA PHE A 64 18.55 -1.50 -4.96
C PHE A 64 18.65 -0.83 -3.58
N ASN A 65 18.44 0.49 -3.49
CA ASN A 65 18.84 1.31 -2.35
C ASN A 65 17.92 1.17 -1.11
N PHE A 66 16.70 0.70 -1.32
CA PHE A 66 15.72 0.43 -0.27
C PHE A 66 15.04 -0.93 -0.52
N PRO A 67 15.78 -2.04 -0.36
CA PRO A 67 15.34 -3.37 -0.76
C PRO A 67 14.21 -3.94 0.12
N ALA A 68 13.89 -3.30 1.25
CA ALA A 68 12.75 -3.66 2.11
C ALA A 68 11.65 -2.60 2.03
N MET A 69 11.99 -1.32 2.26
CA MET A 69 10.99 -0.25 2.36
C MET A 69 10.22 -0.03 1.05
N VAL A 70 10.89 0.08 -0.09
CA VAL A 70 10.22 0.40 -1.37
C VAL A 70 9.31 -0.73 -1.86
N PRO A 71 9.69 -2.02 -1.77
CA PRO A 71 8.73 -3.12 -2.02
C PRO A 71 7.51 -3.04 -1.10
N MET A 72 7.71 -2.76 0.19
CA MET A 72 6.61 -2.59 1.15
C MET A 72 5.73 -1.37 0.88
N TRP A 73 6.16 -0.42 0.04
CA TRP A 73 5.28 0.66 -0.42
C TRP A 73 4.31 0.21 -1.52
N MET A 74 4.60 -0.91 -2.17
CA MET A 74 3.84 -1.40 -3.32
C MET A 74 2.92 -2.55 -2.93
N PHE A 75 3.48 -3.70 -2.53
CA PHE A 75 2.71 -4.93 -2.44
C PHE A 75 1.69 -4.96 -1.28
N PRO A 76 1.95 -4.40 -0.08
CA PRO A 76 0.96 -4.46 1.01
C PRO A 76 -0.34 -3.77 0.63
N LEU A 77 -0.26 -2.57 0.03
CA LEU A 77 -1.44 -1.81 -0.40
C LEU A 77 -2.11 -2.41 -1.63
N ALA A 78 -1.36 -3.08 -2.51
CA ALA A 78 -1.92 -3.72 -3.69
C ALA A 78 -2.66 -5.04 -3.36
N ILE A 79 -2.27 -5.70 -2.26
CA ILE A 79 -2.88 -6.97 -1.81
C ILE A 79 -4.09 -6.73 -0.91
N ALA A 80 -4.04 -5.71 -0.05
CA ALA A 80 -5.08 -5.39 0.93
C ALA A 80 -6.35 -4.79 0.28
#